data_AF-A0A023BQA0-F1
#
_entry.id   AF-A0A023BQA0-F1
#
_cell.length_a   1.000
_cell.length_b   1.000
_cell.length_c   1.000
_cell.angle_alpha   90.00
_cell.angle_beta   90.00
_cell.angle_gamma   90.00
#
_symmetry.space_group_name_H-M   'P 1'
#
loop_
_entity.id
_entity.type
_entity.pdbx_description
1 polymer ?
#
loop_
_entity_poly.entity_id
_entity_poly.type
_entity_poly.pdbx_seq_one_letter_code
_entity_poly.pdbx_strand_id
1 'polypeptide(L)'
;MKYLILLFTCFTIQYGVAQDASTYESTTKTFLENFNAQDVNAIFEMYTLEMQESMTKEGVSNFINGCYGQFGNMKNITFVETAEGVYSYKVTFDKATLGMDLQLNADGKISTIQFQEL
;
A
#
# COMPACT_ATOMS: atom_id res chain seq x y z
N MET A 1 13.32 -12.72 56.73
CA MET A 1 14.21 -12.96 55.57
C MET A 1 13.46 -12.51 54.32
N LYS A 2 13.93 -11.43 53.69
CA LYS A 2 13.28 -10.77 52.54
C LYS A 2 13.82 -11.40 51.25
N TYR A 3 12.98 -12.09 50.49
CA TYR A 3 13.26 -12.40 49.08
C TYR A 3 12.39 -11.48 48.23
N LEU A 4 12.95 -10.34 47.85
CA LEU A 4 12.33 -9.44 46.88
C LEU A 4 12.67 -9.99 45.49
N ILE A 5 11.76 -10.74 44.87
CA ILE A 5 11.91 -11.19 43.48
C ILE A 5 11.60 -9.97 42.60
N LEU A 6 12.65 -9.38 42.03
CA LEU A 6 12.53 -8.31 41.04
C LEU A 6 12.33 -8.96 39.66
N LEU A 7 11.08 -9.08 39.22
CA LEU A 7 10.74 -9.57 37.88
C LEU A 7 10.89 -8.40 36.89
N PHE A 8 12.04 -8.32 36.21
CA PHE A 8 12.25 -7.38 35.09
C PHE A 8 11.55 -7.95 33.85
N THR A 9 10.31 -7.54 33.61
CA THR A 9 9.63 -7.81 32.33
C THR A 9 10.25 -6.96 31.24
N CYS A 10 11.05 -7.57 30.38
CA CYS A 10 11.53 -6.97 29.14
C CYS A 10 10.31 -6.70 28.23
N PHE A 11 9.86 -5.44 28.16
CA PHE A 11 9.02 -4.98 27.07
C PHE A 11 9.90 -4.89 25.82
N THR A 12 9.97 -5.98 25.05
CA THR A 12 10.51 -5.90 23.69
C THR A 12 9.51 -5.09 22.86
N ILE A 13 9.83 -3.82 22.66
CA ILE A 13 8.95 -2.94 21.90
C ILE A 13 8.89 -3.45 20.44
N GLN A 14 7.67 -3.71 19.96
CA GLN A 14 7.37 -4.15 18.59
C GLN A 14 7.49 -3.00 17.59
N TYR A 15 8.66 -2.34 17.52
CA TYR A 15 8.85 -1.13 16.70
C TYR A 15 8.63 -1.35 15.19
N GLY A 16 8.89 -2.56 14.67
CA GLY A 16 8.78 -2.83 13.22
C GLY A 16 7.36 -2.77 12.67
N VAL A 17 6.40 -3.40 13.36
CA VAL A 17 5.02 -3.54 12.84
C VAL A 17 4.29 -2.18 12.78
N ALA A 18 4.54 -1.29 13.76
CA ALA A 18 3.93 0.03 13.78
C ALA A 18 4.50 0.96 12.69
N GLN A 19 5.80 0.84 12.39
CA GLN A 19 6.44 1.60 11.33
C GLN A 19 5.91 1.17 9.96
N ASP A 20 5.77 -0.14 9.72
CA ASP A 20 5.23 -0.67 8.47
C ASP A 20 3.81 -0.15 8.22
N ALA A 21 2.89 -0.30 9.18
CA ALA A 21 1.51 0.15 9.03
C ALA A 21 1.40 1.64 8.64
N SER A 22 2.22 2.50 9.25
CA SER A 22 2.24 3.94 8.94
C SER A 22 2.77 4.26 7.54
N THR A 23 3.79 3.52 7.07
CA THR A 23 4.34 3.67 5.73
C THR A 23 3.30 3.27 4.68
N TYR A 24 2.62 2.15 4.89
CA TYR A 24 1.56 1.66 4.02
C TYR A 24 0.35 2.61 3.96
N GLU A 25 -0.07 3.18 5.10
CA GLU A 25 -1.12 4.19 5.14
C GLU A 25 -0.74 5.45 4.33
N SER A 26 0.48 5.95 4.52
CA SER A 26 0.98 7.11 3.76
C SER A 26 1.06 6.83 2.26
N THR A 27 1.56 5.65 1.88
CA THR A 27 1.69 5.25 0.47
C THR A 27 0.32 5.09 -0.19
N THR A 28 -0.65 4.45 0.46
CA THR A 28 -2.01 4.31 -0.10
C THR A 28 -2.72 5.64 -0.23
N LYS A 29 -2.58 6.55 0.74
CA LYS A 29 -3.11 7.92 0.63
C LYS A 29 -2.52 8.67 -0.56
N THR A 30 -1.19 8.65 -0.69
CA THR A 30 -0.49 9.31 -1.80
C THR A 30 -0.90 8.71 -3.15
N PHE A 31 -1.07 7.38 -3.22
CA PHE A 31 -1.51 6.69 -4.42
C PHE A 31 -2.91 7.14 -4.84
N LEU A 32 -3.86 7.22 -3.88
CA LEU A 32 -5.22 7.71 -4.14
C LEU A 32 -5.20 9.15 -4.68
N GLU A 33 -4.44 10.03 -4.04
CA GLU A 33 -4.33 11.45 -4.44
C GLU A 33 -3.79 11.57 -5.87
N ASN A 34 -2.70 10.87 -6.18
CA ASN A 34 -2.10 10.89 -7.52
C ASN A 34 -2.99 10.21 -8.57
N PHE A 35 -3.68 9.11 -8.21
CA PHE A 35 -4.63 8.44 -9.09
C PHE A 35 -5.77 9.37 -9.49
N ASN A 36 -6.39 10.05 -8.53
CA ASN A 36 -7.48 10.98 -8.80
C ASN A 36 -7.01 12.24 -9.54
N ALA A 37 -5.77 12.67 -9.32
CA ALA A 37 -5.14 13.74 -10.10
C ALA A 37 -4.71 13.31 -11.51
N GLN A 38 -4.79 12.01 -11.84
CA GLN A 38 -4.27 11.42 -13.07
C GLN A 38 -2.77 11.72 -13.28
N ASP A 39 -2.02 11.84 -12.18
CA ASP A 39 -0.57 12.09 -12.22
C ASP A 39 0.19 10.76 -12.36
N VAL A 40 0.26 10.29 -13.60
CA VAL A 40 0.99 9.06 -13.96
C VAL A 40 2.47 9.15 -13.61
N ASN A 41 3.08 10.34 -13.65
CA ASN A 41 4.50 10.50 -13.33
C ASN A 41 4.73 10.24 -11.83
N ALA A 42 3.92 10.87 -10.99
CA ALA A 42 4.01 10.70 -9.55
C ALA A 42 3.76 9.23 -9.16
N ILE A 43 2.76 8.56 -9.76
CA ILE A 43 2.52 7.14 -9.52
C ILE A 43 3.70 6.27 -9.97
N PHE A 44 4.25 6.53 -11.15
CA PHE A 44 5.41 5.79 -11.64
C PHE A 44 6.61 5.94 -10.68
N GLU A 45 6.82 7.13 -10.13
CA GLU A 45 7.88 7.40 -9.14
C GLU A 45 7.64 6.72 -7.78
N MET A 46 6.41 6.27 -7.47
CA MET A 46 6.13 5.49 -6.26
C MET A 46 6.63 4.05 -6.36
N TYR A 47 6.91 3.55 -7.56
CA TYR A 47 7.32 2.16 -7.80
C TYR A 47 8.81 1.96 -7.51
N THR A 48 9.21 0.73 -7.20
CA THR A 48 10.62 0.33 -7.19
C THR A 48 11.21 0.44 -8.60
N LEU A 49 12.55 0.54 -8.70
CA LEU A 49 13.22 0.56 -10.01
C LEU A 49 12.88 -0.68 -10.84
N GLU A 50 12.86 -1.86 -10.22
CA GLU A 50 12.47 -3.12 -10.88
C GLU A 50 11.03 -3.07 -11.41
N MET A 51 10.10 -2.50 -10.63
CA MET A 51 8.72 -2.37 -11.06
C MET A 51 8.54 -1.28 -12.15
N GLN A 52 9.35 -0.22 -12.11
CA GLN A 52 9.43 0.78 -13.17
C GLN A 52 9.95 0.19 -14.49
N GLU A 53 10.99 -0.64 -14.43
CA GLU A 53 11.58 -1.31 -15.59
C GLU A 53 10.63 -2.35 -16.20
N SER A 54 9.97 -3.14 -15.35
CA SER A 54 9.04 -4.19 -15.80
C SER A 54 7.72 -3.65 -16.34
N MET A 55 7.11 -2.67 -15.67
CA MET A 55 5.84 -2.08 -16.12
C MET A 55 6.03 -1.05 -17.22
N THR A 56 7.16 -0.34 -17.23
CA THR A 56 7.41 0.88 -18.00
C THR A 56 6.42 2.02 -17.68
N LYS A 57 6.80 3.25 -18.02
CA LYS A 57 5.92 4.40 -17.85
C LYS A 57 4.64 4.30 -18.68
N GLU A 58 4.74 3.71 -19.88
CA GLU A 58 3.59 3.49 -20.76
C GLU A 58 2.62 2.47 -20.15
N GLY A 59 3.13 1.35 -19.63
CA GLY A 59 2.28 0.35 -18.97
C GLY A 59 1.58 0.89 -17.73
N VAL A 60 2.25 1.72 -16.91
CA VAL A 60 1.60 2.41 -15.79
C VAL A 60 0.53 3.38 -16.28
N SER A 61 0.80 4.17 -17.33
CA SER A 61 -0.21 5.06 -17.93
C SER A 61 -1.46 4.28 -18.37
N ASN A 62 -1.27 3.17 -19.10
CA ASN A 62 -2.36 2.35 -19.60
C ASN A 62 -3.17 1.73 -18.45
N PHE A 63 -2.50 1.24 -17.41
CA PHE A 63 -3.14 0.69 -16.22
C PHE A 63 -3.98 1.74 -15.49
N ILE A 64 -3.39 2.90 -15.15
CA ILE A 64 -4.07 3.96 -14.39
C ILE A 64 -5.25 4.54 -15.18
N ASN A 65 -5.06 4.86 -16.46
CA ASN A 65 -6.12 5.39 -17.31
C ASN A 65 -7.22 4.33 -17.55
N GLY A 66 -6.84 3.06 -17.69
CA GLY A 66 -7.78 1.94 -17.82
C GLY A 66 -8.64 1.77 -16.58
N CYS A 67 -8.04 1.80 -15.38
CA CYS A 67 -8.78 1.76 -14.12
C CYS A 67 -9.68 2.99 -13.96
N TYR A 68 -9.19 4.20 -14.26
CA TYR A 68 -9.98 5.42 -14.16
C TYR A 68 -11.18 5.43 -15.12
N GLY A 69 -10.97 5.04 -16.38
CA GLY A 69 -12.04 4.97 -17.37
C GLY A 69 -13.14 3.98 -16.97
N GLN A 70 -12.75 2.81 -16.48
CA GLN A 70 -13.68 1.75 -16.08
C GLN A 70 -14.39 2.08 -14.77
N PHE A 71 -13.65 2.50 -13.74
CA PHE A 71 -14.16 2.54 -12.37
C PHE A 71 -14.38 3.96 -11.83
N GLY A 72 -13.80 4.98 -12.46
CA GLY A 72 -13.85 6.38 -12.04
C GLY A 72 -12.84 6.71 -10.93
N ASN A 73 -13.12 7.75 -10.16
CA ASN A 73 -12.24 8.19 -9.07
C ASN A 73 -12.25 7.17 -7.93
N MET A 74 -11.11 7.03 -7.25
CA MET A 74 -11.06 6.35 -5.95
C MET A 74 -11.70 7.24 -4.88
N LYS A 75 -12.63 6.69 -4.12
CA LYS A 75 -13.27 7.33 -2.97
C LYS A 75 -12.57 7.01 -1.67
N ASN A 76 -12.13 5.76 -1.51
CA ASN A 76 -11.55 5.30 -0.26
C ASN A 76 -10.68 4.04 -0.48
N ILE A 77 -9.65 3.89 0.35
CA ILE A 77 -8.84 2.68 0.49
C ILE A 77 -8.92 2.27 1.97
N THR A 78 -9.46 1.09 2.25
CA THR A 78 -9.63 0.58 3.62
C THR A 78 -8.80 -0.67 3.81
N PHE A 79 -7.93 -0.68 4.83
CA PHE A 79 -7.16 -1.86 5.19
C PHE A 79 -8.08 -3.03 5.56
N VAL A 80 -7.74 -4.23 5.08
CA VAL A 80 -8.47 -5.48 5.37
C VAL A 80 -7.61 -6.35 6.28
N GLU A 81 -6.46 -6.78 5.80
CA GLU A 81 -5.56 -7.66 6.54
C GLU A 81 -4.14 -7.61 6.00
N THR A 82 -3.22 -8.26 6.72
CA THR A 82 -1.87 -8.55 6.21
C THR A 82 -1.55 -10.02 6.39
N ALA A 83 -1.02 -10.63 5.34
CA ALA A 83 -0.59 -12.02 5.32
C ALA A 83 0.71 -12.13 4.51
N GLU A 84 1.73 -12.79 5.09
CA GLU A 84 3.02 -13.03 4.42
C GLU A 84 3.70 -11.77 3.85
N GLY A 85 3.50 -10.62 4.49
CA GLY A 85 4.06 -9.33 4.04
C GLY A 85 3.26 -8.62 2.96
N VAL A 86 2.16 -9.22 2.49
CA VAL A 86 1.17 -8.57 1.62
C VAL A 86 0.16 -7.83 2.49
N TYR A 87 -0.13 -6.58 2.14
CA TYR A 87 -1.19 -5.80 2.75
C TYR A 87 -2.36 -5.73 1.78
N SER A 88 -3.51 -6.25 2.22
CA SER A 88 -4.72 -6.30 1.42
C SER A 88 -5.68 -5.19 1.84
N TYR A 89 -6.30 -4.58 0.86
CA TYR A 89 -7.19 -3.43 1.02
C TYR A 89 -8.48 -3.64 0.22
N LYS A 90 -9.53 -2.95 0.66
CA LYS A 90 -10.73 -2.71 -0.12
C LYS A 90 -10.68 -1.30 -0.69
N VAL A 91 -10.72 -1.18 -2.00
CA VAL A 91 -10.71 0.10 -2.72
C VAL A 91 -12.08 0.37 -3.32
N THR A 92 -12.71 1.44 -2.87
CA THR A 92 -14.00 1.89 -3.38
C THR A 92 -13.76 2.96 -4.43
N PHE A 93 -14.23 2.70 -5.65
CA PHE A 93 -14.25 3.65 -6.76
C PHE A 93 -15.67 4.22 -6.94
N ASP A 94 -15.84 5.16 -7.88
CA ASP A 94 -17.16 5.68 -8.26
C ASP A 94 -18.13 4.59 -8.73
N LYS A 95 -17.63 3.59 -9.47
CA LYS A 95 -18.46 2.60 -10.18
C LYS A 95 -18.27 1.16 -9.72
N ALA A 96 -17.28 0.88 -8.87
CA ALA A 96 -16.94 -0.48 -8.44
C ALA A 96 -16.23 -0.48 -7.08
N THR A 97 -16.17 -1.65 -6.46
CA THR A 97 -15.28 -1.91 -5.32
C THR A 97 -14.40 -3.09 -5.66
N LEU A 98 -13.10 -2.95 -5.44
CA LEU A 98 -12.08 -3.95 -5.76
C LEU A 98 -11.25 -4.27 -4.52
N GLY A 99 -10.71 -5.48 -4.47
CA GLY A 99 -9.58 -5.81 -3.62
C GLY A 99 -8.30 -5.22 -4.21
N MET A 100 -7.38 -4.80 -3.34
CA MET A 100 -6.05 -4.36 -3.72
C MET A 100 -5.01 -5.00 -2.82
N ASP A 101 -4.09 -5.75 -3.41
CA ASP A 101 -2.93 -6.28 -2.71
C ASP A 101 -1.72 -5.37 -2.98
N LEU A 102 -1.03 -4.99 -1.91
CA LEU A 102 0.08 -4.06 -1.93
C LEU A 102 1.26 -4.65 -1.17
N GLN A 103 2.44 -4.58 -1.78
CA GLN A 103 3.71 -4.79 -1.08
C GLN A 103 4.61 -3.58 -1.31
N LEU A 104 5.28 -3.17 -0.25
CA LEU A 104 6.31 -2.14 -0.26
C LEU A 104 7.68 -2.77 0.02
N ASN A 105 8.72 -2.21 -0.60
CA ASN A 105 10.09 -2.50 -0.21
C ASN A 105 10.46 -1.75 1.09
N ALA A 106 11.69 -1.95 1.58
CA ALA A 106 12.20 -1.32 2.80
C ALA A 106 12.22 0.23 2.77
N ASP A 107 12.17 0.84 1.58
CA ASP A 107 12.14 2.30 1.39
C ASP A 107 10.71 2.84 1.22
N GLY A 108 9.68 2.00 1.38
CA GLY A 108 8.28 2.36 1.21
C GLY A 108 7.83 2.50 -0.25
N LYS A 109 8.64 2.05 -1.22
CA LYS A 109 8.30 2.02 -2.66
C LYS A 109 7.49 0.78 -2.99
N ILE A 110 6.54 0.92 -3.91
CA ILE A 110 5.65 -0.15 -4.36
C ILE A 110 6.45 -1.18 -5.15
N SER A 111 6.58 -2.39 -4.61
CA SER A 111 7.18 -3.54 -5.29
C SER A 111 6.12 -4.45 -5.93
N THR A 112 4.87 -4.37 -5.46
CA THR A 112 3.73 -5.08 -6.04
C THR A 112 2.46 -4.29 -5.77
N ILE A 113 1.62 -4.12 -6.78
CA ILE A 113 0.25 -3.63 -6.65
C ILE A 113 -0.63 -4.41 -7.63
N GLN A 114 -1.72 -4.97 -7.13
CA GLN A 114 -2.68 -5.74 -7.94
C GLN A 114 -4.10 -5.41 -7.49
N PHE A 115 -5.00 -5.19 -8.46
CA PHE A 115 -6.44 -5.11 -8.20
C PHE A 115 -7.13 -6.43 -8.59
N GLN A 116 -8.13 -6.82 -7.82
CA GLN A 116 -8.95 -8.00 -8.06
C GLN A 116 -10.41 -7.76 -7.69
N GLU A 117 -11.33 -8.51 -8.31
CA GLU A 117 -12.73 -8.50 -7.92
C GLU A 117 -12.89 -9.12 -6.51
N LEU A 118 -13.86 -8.62 -5.76
CA LEU A 118 -14.23 -9.13 -4.43
C LEU A 118 -15.35 -10.16 -4.51
#